data_AF-A0A4U9CYS9-F1
#
_entry.id   AF-A0A4U9CYS9-F1
#
_cell.length_a   1.000
_cell.length_b   1.000
_cell.length_c   1.000
_cell.angle_alpha   90.00
_cell.angle_beta   90.00
_cell.angle_gamma   90.00
#
_symmetry.space_group_name_H-M   'P 1'
#
loop_
_entity.id
_entity.type
_entity.pdbx_description
1 polymer ?
#
loop_
_entity_poly.entity_id
_entity_poly.type
_entity_poly.pdbx_seq_one_letter_code
_entity_poly.pdbx_strand_id
1 'polypeptide(L)'
;MAIVGYLIVSTTADLLISPFTDKQTGYVFAVSCFALLATFLFLACFGMTKERVGEDEDEAPAPTLREMLRAVTGNTPLLNLSLFTVFFYIAYTVWMAIAIYFIKYIIGSEGYTATFFLIQSAAYIVGTVISEKVIALMGKKRMTLIALGIGILGVMMQYFVAGNNLWLIMTGVCLYSITLGMGFVAMWSMIADTVEYAEWHHGVRSEGAIYGFFNFITKIAMAIGGGCAGWMLDYYHYDAGNITASAINGINILMTLFPGAMFALSAIFVACYSLDEKTYRDIVHKISLRKQNAL
;
A
#
# COMPACT_ATOMS: atom_id res chain seq x y z
N MET A 1 5.04 12.90 2.45
CA MET A 1 4.99 13.44 3.83
C MET A 1 4.79 12.38 4.90
N ALA A 2 3.81 11.45 4.79
CA ALA A 2 3.55 10.42 5.81
C ALA A 2 4.77 9.53 6.16
N ILE A 3 5.59 9.18 5.16
CA ILE A 3 6.81 8.35 5.34
C ILE A 3 7.86 9.05 6.23
N VAL A 4 7.96 10.39 6.13
CA VAL A 4 8.86 11.16 6.99
C VAL A 4 8.39 11.10 8.43
N GLY A 5 7.07 11.19 8.67
CA GLY A 5 6.49 10.98 10.00
C GLY A 5 6.78 9.59 10.56
N TYR A 6 6.62 8.53 9.76
CA TYR A 6 6.95 7.17 10.15
C TYR A 6 8.43 7.00 10.54
N LEU A 7 9.35 7.53 9.73
CA LEU A 7 10.80 7.48 9.98
C LEU A 7 11.20 8.24 11.25
N ILE A 8 10.60 9.41 11.50
CA ILE A 8 10.86 10.17 12.72
C ILE A 8 10.42 9.35 13.94
N VAL A 9 9.23 8.75 13.91
CA VAL A 9 8.75 7.94 15.04
C VAL A 9 9.63 6.71 15.26
N SER A 10 9.97 5.97 14.20
CA SER A 10 10.75 4.73 14.33
C SER A 10 12.19 4.96 14.82
N THR A 11 12.82 6.08 14.44
CA THR A 11 14.18 6.41 14.88
C THR A 11 14.23 7.07 16.25
N THR A 12 13.24 7.91 16.58
CA THR A 12 13.24 8.68 17.83
C THR A 12 12.70 7.86 19.01
N ALA A 13 11.87 6.83 18.76
CA ALA A 13 11.31 5.99 19.82
C ALA A 13 12.41 5.27 20.63
N ASP A 14 13.35 4.58 19.98
CA ASP A 14 14.42 3.86 20.68
C ASP A 14 15.38 4.82 21.42
N LEU A 15 15.65 6.00 20.85
CA LEU A 15 16.43 7.05 21.50
C LEU A 15 15.78 7.56 22.79
N LEU A 16 14.45 7.67 22.82
CA LEU A 16 13.69 8.11 24.00
C LEU A 16 13.56 7.02 25.06
N ILE A 17 13.58 5.74 24.66
CA ILE A 17 13.44 4.59 25.58
C ILE A 17 14.80 4.20 26.19
N SER A 18 15.89 4.29 25.41
CA SER A 18 17.25 3.86 25.81
C SER A 18 17.81 4.44 27.13
N PRO A 19 17.44 5.65 27.60
CA PRO A 19 17.95 6.20 28.86
C PRO A 19 17.30 5.59 30.11
N PHE A 20 16.20 4.84 29.98
CA PHE A 20 15.44 4.30 31.10
C PHE A 20 15.84 2.86 31.43
N THR A 21 16.17 2.60 32.70
CA THR A 21 16.53 1.26 33.19
C THR A 21 15.33 0.31 33.21
N ASP A 22 14.12 0.83 33.43
CA ASP A 22 12.86 0.10 33.32
C ASP A 22 12.21 0.34 31.95
N LYS A 23 12.03 -0.73 31.17
CA LYS A 23 11.46 -0.66 29.82
C LYS A 23 10.02 -0.16 29.83
N GLN A 24 9.21 -0.52 30.84
CA GLN A 24 7.81 -0.07 30.90
C GLN A 24 7.72 1.45 31.05
N THR A 25 8.49 2.01 31.99
CA THR A 25 8.55 3.46 32.21
C THR A 25 9.09 4.21 30.98
N GLY A 26 10.11 3.67 30.31
CA GLY A 26 10.64 4.24 29.07
C GLY A 26 9.61 4.28 27.93
N TYR A 27 8.83 3.21 27.75
CA TYR A 27 7.74 3.18 26.77
C TYR A 27 6.63 4.18 27.09
N VAL A 28 6.19 4.26 28.36
CA VAL A 28 5.16 5.22 28.78
C VAL A 28 5.62 6.66 28.50
N PHE A 29 6.88 6.98 28.79
CA PHE A 29 7.45 8.29 28.52
C PHE A 29 7.48 8.63 27.02
N ALA A 30 8.00 7.72 26.19
CA ALA A 30 8.09 7.92 24.74
C ALA A 30 6.69 8.09 24.10
N VAL A 31 5.73 7.23 24.46
CA VAL A 31 4.35 7.33 23.98
C VAL A 31 3.70 8.64 24.43
N SER A 32 3.93 9.09 25.66
CA SER A 32 3.40 10.36 26.16
C SER A 32 3.93 11.56 25.37
N CYS A 33 5.22 11.56 25.02
CA CYS A 33 5.81 12.62 24.20
C CYS A 33 5.19 12.66 22.80
N PHE A 34 5.03 11.50 22.15
CA PHE A 34 4.39 11.43 20.84
C PHE A 34 2.91 11.83 20.89
N ALA A 35 2.19 11.45 21.94
CA ALA A 35 0.79 11.83 22.13
C ALA A 35 0.63 13.35 22.27
N LEU A 36 1.47 14.00 23.08
CA LEU A 36 1.47 15.46 23.23
C LEU A 36 1.75 16.18 21.91
N LEU A 37 2.75 15.71 21.16
CA LEU A 37 3.08 16.26 19.84
C LEU A 37 1.91 16.08 18.85
N ALA A 38 1.30 14.90 18.82
CA ALA A 38 0.14 14.63 17.97
C ALA A 38 -1.06 15.52 18.33
N THR A 39 -1.37 15.69 19.62
CA THR A 39 -2.42 16.60 20.09
C THR A 39 -2.15 18.03 19.66
N PHE A 40 -0.91 18.53 19.81
CA PHE A 40 -0.54 19.86 19.36
C PHE A 40 -0.74 20.02 17.84
N LEU A 41 -0.29 19.05 17.05
CA LEU A 41 -0.48 19.08 15.59
C LEU A 41 -1.96 19.02 15.19
N PHE A 42 -2.80 18.24 15.87
CA PHE A 42 -4.24 18.22 15.63
C PHE A 42 -4.90 19.55 15.95
N LEU A 43 -4.54 20.19 17.07
CA LEU A 43 -5.05 21.51 17.44
C LEU A 43 -4.59 22.59 16.46
N ALA A 44 -3.32 22.54 16.02
CA ALA A 44 -2.80 23.43 15.00
C ALA A 44 -3.52 23.24 13.66
N CYS A 45 -3.78 21.99 13.26
CA CYS A 45 -4.54 21.68 12.06
C CYS A 45 -5.95 22.27 12.15
N PHE A 46 -6.66 22.02 13.26
CA PHE A 46 -7.99 22.57 13.51
C PHE A 46 -8.02 24.11 13.46
N GLY A 47 -7.02 24.78 14.05
CA GLY A 47 -6.93 26.24 14.03
C GLY A 47 -6.49 26.84 12.68
N MET A 48 -5.75 26.09 11.86
CA MET A 48 -5.24 26.56 10.56
C MET A 48 -6.16 26.19 9.38
N THR A 49 -7.01 25.16 9.53
CA THR A 49 -8.00 24.82 8.51
C THR A 49 -9.15 25.80 8.54
N LYS A 50 -9.30 26.58 7.47
CA LYS A 50 -10.53 27.32 7.18
C LYS A 50 -11.36 26.51 6.21
N GLU A 51 -12.59 26.23 6.59
CA GLU A 51 -13.57 25.62 5.69
C GLU A 51 -13.76 26.53 4.47
N ARG A 52 -13.64 25.94 3.28
CA ARG A 52 -13.66 26.65 1.99
C ARG A 52 -14.67 25.99 1.05
N VAL A 53 -15.77 25.52 1.63
CA VAL A 53 -16.95 25.09 0.89
C VAL A 53 -17.84 26.33 0.72
N GLY A 54 -18.25 26.62 -0.51
CA GLY A 54 -19.15 27.74 -0.79
C GLY A 54 -20.54 27.45 -0.25
N GLU A 55 -21.27 28.50 0.13
CA GLU A 55 -22.65 28.46 0.64
C GLU A 55 -23.64 27.76 -0.32
N ASP A 56 -23.24 27.48 -1.57
CA ASP A 56 -24.03 26.73 -2.57
C ASP A 56 -24.12 25.20 -2.34
N GLU A 57 -23.29 24.59 -1.46
CA GLU A 57 -23.39 23.13 -1.17
C GLU A 57 -24.47 22.78 -0.12
N ASP A 58 -25.01 23.76 0.64
CA ASP A 58 -26.00 23.53 1.71
C ASP A 58 -27.41 23.14 1.21
N GLU A 59 -27.70 23.30 -0.09
CA GLU A 59 -29.00 22.90 -0.67
C GLU A 59 -29.02 21.46 -1.22
N ALA A 60 -27.87 20.79 -1.34
CA ALA A 60 -27.83 19.42 -1.82
C ALA A 60 -28.17 18.44 -0.69
N PRO A 61 -29.26 17.65 -0.78
CA PRO A 61 -29.58 16.67 0.24
C PRO A 61 -28.43 15.68 0.38
N ALA A 62 -28.01 15.42 1.63
CA ALA A 62 -26.98 14.43 1.90
C ALA A 62 -27.33 13.10 1.20
N PRO A 63 -26.40 12.51 0.43
CA PRO A 63 -26.70 11.34 -0.37
C PRO A 63 -27.26 10.23 0.52
N THR A 64 -28.35 9.60 0.09
CA THR A 64 -28.89 8.46 0.81
C THR A 64 -27.92 7.28 0.75
N LEU A 65 -27.95 6.37 1.74
CA LEU A 65 -27.09 5.16 1.75
C LEU A 65 -27.21 4.35 0.46
N ARG A 66 -28.39 4.35 -0.18
CA ARG A 66 -28.62 3.68 -1.46
C ARG A 66 -27.88 4.35 -2.61
N GLU A 67 -27.83 5.68 -2.63
CA GLU A 67 -27.09 6.45 -3.63
C GLU A 67 -25.58 6.30 -3.43
N MET A 68 -25.11 6.33 -2.18
CA MET A 68 -23.72 6.02 -1.85
C MET A 68 -23.31 4.62 -2.32
N LEU A 69 -24.13 3.60 -2.05
CA LEU A 69 -23.86 2.22 -2.51
C LEU A 69 -23.87 2.12 -4.03
N ARG A 70 -24.84 2.76 -4.71
CA ARG A 70 -24.90 2.79 -6.17
C ARG A 70 -23.70 3.50 -6.78
N ALA A 71 -23.24 4.60 -6.19
CA ALA A 71 -22.05 5.33 -6.62
C ALA A 71 -20.78 4.49 -6.48
N VAL A 72 -20.70 3.63 -5.46
CA VAL A 72 -19.59 2.68 -5.30
C VAL A 72 -19.68 1.53 -6.31
N THR A 73 -20.83 0.86 -6.41
CA THR A 73 -20.97 -0.33 -7.29
C THR A 73 -21.04 0.01 -8.78
N GLY A 74 -21.47 1.22 -9.13
CA GLY A 74 -21.53 1.72 -10.51
C GLY A 74 -20.19 2.24 -11.02
N ASN A 75 -19.21 2.43 -10.14
CA ASN A 75 -17.89 2.95 -10.47
C ASN A 75 -16.96 1.81 -10.89
N THR A 76 -16.99 1.45 -12.17
CA THR A 76 -16.11 0.41 -12.75
C THR A 76 -14.62 0.68 -12.47
N PRO A 77 -14.10 1.91 -12.60
CA PRO A 77 -12.74 2.22 -12.18
C PRO A 77 -12.45 1.89 -10.71
N LEU A 78 -13.37 2.23 -9.78
CA LEU A 78 -13.22 1.91 -8.36
C LEU A 78 -13.19 0.42 -8.10
N LEU A 79 -14.05 -0.36 -8.76
CA LEU A 79 -14.07 -1.82 -8.61
C LEU A 79 -12.76 -2.45 -9.12
N ASN A 80 -12.26 -2.03 -10.28
CA ASN A 80 -10.99 -2.52 -10.81
C ASN A 80 -9.81 -2.13 -9.90
N LEU A 81 -9.81 -0.91 -9.36
CA LEU A 81 -8.81 -0.46 -8.40
C LEU A 81 -8.89 -1.24 -7.07
N SER A 82 -10.11 -1.55 -6.61
CA SER A 82 -10.34 -2.34 -5.40
C SER A 82 -9.81 -3.76 -5.56
N LEU A 83 -10.06 -4.40 -6.71
CA LEU A 83 -9.52 -5.74 -7.01
C LEU A 83 -7.99 -5.74 -7.10
N PHE A 84 -7.40 -4.77 -7.80
CA PHE A 84 -5.95 -4.56 -7.79
C PHE A 84 -5.41 -4.48 -6.35
N THR A 85 -6.06 -3.66 -5.53
CA THR A 85 -5.66 -3.42 -4.12
C THR A 85 -5.73 -4.70 -3.30
N VAL A 86 -6.75 -5.54 -3.50
CA VAL A 86 -6.88 -6.82 -2.79
C VAL A 86 -5.67 -7.72 -3.01
N PHE A 87 -5.33 -7.99 -4.27
CA PHE A 87 -4.19 -8.86 -4.59
C PHE A 87 -2.86 -8.23 -4.17
N PHE A 88 -2.72 -6.91 -4.31
CA PHE A 88 -1.52 -6.20 -3.92
C PHE A 88 -1.28 -6.25 -2.39
N TYR A 89 -2.33 -6.07 -1.58
CA TYR A 89 -2.22 -6.20 -0.11
C TYR A 89 -2.02 -7.64 0.35
N ILE A 90 -2.64 -8.63 -0.31
CA ILE A 90 -2.37 -10.04 -0.01
C ILE A 90 -0.89 -10.35 -0.26
N ALA A 91 -0.34 -9.91 -1.39
CA ALA A 91 1.09 -10.07 -1.69
C ALA A 91 1.98 -9.45 -0.61
N TYR A 92 1.69 -8.20 -0.23
CA TYR A 92 2.43 -7.47 0.79
C TYR A 92 2.39 -8.14 2.17
N THR A 93 1.19 -8.51 2.63
CA THR A 93 1.00 -9.08 3.97
C THR A 93 1.60 -10.47 4.11
N VAL A 94 1.43 -11.33 3.10
CA VAL A 94 2.07 -12.66 3.07
C VAL A 94 3.59 -12.53 3.05
N TRP A 95 4.13 -11.64 2.20
CA TRP A 95 5.58 -11.40 2.14
C TRP A 95 6.13 -10.95 3.49
N MET A 96 5.46 -9.99 4.14
CA MET A 96 5.88 -9.48 5.46
C MET A 96 5.82 -10.55 6.55
N ALA A 97 4.82 -11.42 6.53
CA ALA A 97 4.69 -12.52 7.48
C ALA A 97 5.78 -13.58 7.29
N ILE A 98 6.13 -13.90 6.04
CA ILE A 98 7.06 -14.98 5.70
C ILE A 98 8.53 -14.53 5.74
N ALA A 99 8.81 -13.24 5.58
CA ALA A 99 10.17 -12.69 5.55
C ALA A 99 11.05 -13.14 6.72
N ILE A 100 10.52 -13.17 7.95
CA ILE A 100 11.28 -13.59 9.15
C ILE A 100 11.68 -15.07 9.06
N TYR A 101 10.76 -15.94 8.61
CA TYR A 101 11.04 -17.36 8.41
C TYR A 101 12.06 -17.57 7.28
N PHE A 102 11.96 -16.79 6.20
CA PHE A 102 12.92 -16.80 5.11
C PHE A 102 14.33 -16.42 5.58
N ILE A 103 14.47 -15.36 6.38
CA ILE A 103 15.77 -14.94 6.93
C ILE A 103 16.34 -16.03 7.85
N LYS A 104 15.51 -16.59 8.73
CA LYS A 104 15.95 -17.61 9.69
C LYS A 104 16.44 -18.88 9.00
N TYR A 105 15.68 -19.41 8.03
CA TYR A 105 15.92 -20.74 7.48
C TYR A 105 16.67 -20.78 6.15
N ILE A 106 16.63 -19.71 5.36
CA ILE A 106 17.32 -19.66 4.05
C ILE A 106 18.59 -18.81 4.14
N ILE A 107 18.54 -17.65 4.82
CA ILE A 107 19.73 -16.82 5.01
C ILE A 107 20.61 -17.37 6.15
N GLY A 108 20.02 -18.01 7.16
CA GLY A 108 20.75 -18.69 8.23
C GLY A 108 21.42 -17.75 9.24
N SER A 109 21.08 -16.46 9.23
CA SER A 109 21.64 -15.45 10.13
C SER A 109 20.52 -14.61 10.74
N GLU A 110 20.13 -14.92 11.98
CA GLU A 110 19.09 -14.19 12.71
C GLU A 110 19.47 -12.71 12.93
N GLY A 111 20.78 -12.42 13.05
CA GLY A 111 21.31 -11.05 13.14
C GLY A 111 21.17 -10.24 11.85
N TYR A 112 20.84 -10.88 10.72
CA TYR A 112 20.64 -10.20 9.44
C TYR A 112 19.23 -9.60 9.30
N THR A 113 18.31 -9.89 10.22
CA THR A 113 16.93 -9.42 10.16
C THR A 113 16.82 -7.90 10.09
N ALA A 114 17.55 -7.19 10.94
CA ALA A 114 17.55 -5.72 10.95
C ALA A 114 18.07 -5.14 9.62
N THR A 115 19.18 -5.69 9.12
CA THR A 115 19.78 -5.28 7.84
C THR A 115 18.84 -5.55 6.66
N PHE A 116 18.17 -6.70 6.66
CA PHE A 116 17.21 -7.08 5.62
C PHE A 116 16.05 -6.09 5.52
N PHE A 117 15.40 -5.79 6.65
CA PHE A 117 14.30 -4.81 6.67
C PHE A 117 14.78 -3.38 6.42
N LEU A 118 16.01 -3.03 6.80
CA LEU A 118 16.61 -1.74 6.48
C LEU A 118 16.78 -1.56 4.96
N ILE A 119 17.35 -2.56 4.28
CA ILE A 119 17.52 -2.55 2.82
C ILE A 119 16.16 -2.49 2.12
N GLN A 120 15.22 -3.32 2.55
CA GLN A 120 13.84 -3.31 2.03
C GLN A 120 13.20 -1.93 2.19
N SER A 121 13.28 -1.33 3.38
CA SER A 121 12.70 0.00 3.66
C SER A 121 13.36 1.09 2.82
N ALA A 122 14.68 1.05 2.66
CA ALA A 122 15.40 1.99 1.81
C ALA A 122 14.95 1.88 0.34
N ALA A 123 14.85 0.65 -0.19
CA ALA A 123 14.36 0.40 -1.54
C ALA A 123 12.89 0.83 -1.73
N TYR A 124 12.04 0.61 -0.72
CA TYR A 124 10.66 1.10 -0.70
C TYR A 124 10.59 2.63 -0.80
N ILE A 125 11.37 3.34 0.01
CA ILE A 125 11.45 4.81 -0.01
C ILE A 125 11.90 5.31 -1.37
N VAL A 126 12.92 4.68 -1.96
CA VAL A 126 13.40 5.00 -3.30
C VAL A 126 12.28 4.83 -4.33
N GLY A 127 11.55 3.72 -4.28
CA GLY A 127 10.40 3.47 -5.14
C GLY A 127 9.32 4.55 -5.01
N THR A 128 8.96 4.93 -3.78
CA THR A 128 7.99 6.00 -3.52
C THR A 128 8.47 7.36 -4.06
N VAL A 129 9.72 7.75 -3.81
CA VAL A 129 10.23 9.06 -4.28
C VAL A 129 10.32 9.13 -5.80
N ILE A 130 10.73 8.04 -6.45
CA ILE A 130 10.80 7.96 -7.92
C ILE A 130 9.40 7.96 -8.55
N SER A 131 8.41 7.39 -7.85
CA SER A 131 7.06 7.20 -8.38
C SER A 131 6.41 8.49 -8.87
N GLU A 132 6.52 9.61 -8.13
CA GLU A 132 5.90 10.89 -8.52
C GLU A 132 6.46 11.41 -9.84
N LYS A 133 7.78 11.33 -10.04
CA LYS A 133 8.43 11.74 -11.29
C LYS A 133 8.02 10.85 -12.45
N VAL A 134 7.94 9.54 -12.23
CA VAL A 134 7.57 8.58 -13.29
C VAL A 134 6.10 8.70 -13.65
N ILE A 135 5.21 8.93 -12.66
CA ILE A 135 3.79 9.23 -12.88
C ILE A 135 3.65 10.46 -13.78
N ALA A 136 4.38 11.54 -13.49
CA ALA A 136 4.33 12.77 -14.29
C ALA A 136 4.78 12.55 -15.75
N LEU A 137 5.70 11.62 -16.01
CA LEU A 137 6.24 11.34 -17.33
C LEU A 137 5.38 10.37 -18.16
N MET A 138 4.89 9.30 -17.54
CA MET A 138 4.28 8.15 -18.26
C MET A 138 2.81 7.91 -17.93
N GLY A 139 2.29 8.62 -16.92
CA GLY A 139 0.93 8.43 -16.40
C GLY A 139 0.82 7.29 -15.39
N LYS A 140 -0.22 7.36 -14.54
CA LYS A 140 -0.38 6.46 -13.38
C LYS A 140 -0.51 4.99 -13.80
N LYS A 141 -1.38 4.70 -14.77
CA LYS A 141 -1.66 3.33 -15.23
C LYS A 141 -0.42 2.62 -15.79
N ARG A 142 0.34 3.29 -16.67
CA ARG A 142 1.54 2.71 -17.30
C ARG A 142 2.64 2.51 -16.28
N MET A 143 2.84 3.47 -15.38
CA MET A 143 3.80 3.36 -14.29
C MET A 143 3.50 2.13 -13.43
N THR A 144 2.25 1.94 -13.00
CA THR A 144 1.86 0.78 -12.17
C THR A 144 2.12 -0.54 -12.88
N LEU A 145 1.78 -0.67 -14.17
CA LEU A 145 2.02 -1.89 -14.93
C LEU A 145 3.52 -2.21 -15.07
N ILE A 146 4.35 -1.18 -15.33
CA ILE A 146 5.81 -1.34 -15.41
C ILE A 146 6.38 -1.73 -14.04
N ALA A 147 5.94 -1.07 -12.97
CA ALA A 147 6.38 -1.37 -11.61
C ALA A 147 6.03 -2.82 -11.23
N LEU A 148 4.80 -3.27 -11.50
CA LEU A 148 4.40 -4.66 -11.28
C LEU A 148 5.24 -5.63 -12.12
N GLY A 149 5.52 -5.31 -13.37
CA GLY A 149 6.41 -6.11 -14.23
C GLY A 149 7.82 -6.23 -13.66
N ILE A 150 8.42 -5.14 -13.19
CA ILE A 150 9.72 -5.13 -12.52
C ILE A 150 9.70 -6.01 -11.26
N GLY A 151 8.63 -5.93 -10.48
CA GLY A 151 8.47 -6.73 -9.26
C GLY A 151 8.37 -8.22 -9.55
N ILE A 152 7.57 -8.60 -10.56
CA ILE A 152 7.43 -9.98 -11.03
C ILE A 152 8.79 -10.52 -11.52
N LEU A 153 9.52 -9.73 -12.31
CA LEU A 153 10.87 -10.11 -12.76
C LEU A 153 11.84 -10.27 -11.57
N GLY A 154 11.76 -9.38 -10.58
CA GLY A 154 12.59 -9.44 -9.39
C GLY A 154 12.37 -10.71 -8.57
N VAL A 155 11.11 -11.08 -8.32
CA VAL A 155 10.80 -12.31 -7.55
C VAL A 155 11.05 -13.59 -8.36
N MET A 156 10.87 -13.56 -9.69
CA MET A 156 11.21 -14.68 -10.56
C MET A 156 12.73 -14.89 -10.63
N MET A 157 13.50 -13.80 -10.76
CA MET A 157 14.96 -13.86 -10.66
C MET A 157 15.40 -14.42 -9.30
N GLN A 158 14.73 -13.99 -8.22
CA GLN A 158 15.02 -14.49 -6.88
C GLN A 158 14.80 -16.00 -6.76
N TYR A 159 13.71 -16.53 -7.32
CA TYR A 159 13.41 -17.97 -7.24
C TYR A 159 14.37 -18.84 -8.09
N PHE A 160 14.60 -18.47 -9.35
CA PHE A 160 15.35 -19.31 -10.30
C PHE A 160 16.87 -19.13 -10.21
N VAL A 161 17.35 -17.93 -9.86
CA VAL A 161 18.77 -17.57 -10.04
C VAL A 161 19.48 -17.36 -8.71
N ALA A 162 18.77 -17.01 -7.63
CA ALA A 162 19.44 -16.56 -6.42
C ALA A 162 20.19 -17.66 -5.67
N GLY A 163 19.73 -18.92 -5.72
CA GLY A 163 20.41 -20.06 -5.06
C GLY A 163 20.84 -19.72 -3.63
N ASN A 164 22.14 -19.82 -3.35
CA ASN A 164 22.78 -19.43 -2.08
C ASN A 164 23.44 -18.03 -2.09
N ASN A 165 23.29 -17.26 -3.17
CA ASN A 165 23.96 -15.97 -3.32
C ASN A 165 23.12 -14.84 -2.70
N LEU A 166 23.54 -14.40 -1.51
CA LEU A 166 22.87 -13.35 -0.74
C LEU A 166 22.67 -12.06 -1.55
N TRP A 167 23.61 -11.67 -2.41
CA TRP A 167 23.51 -10.44 -3.21
C TRP A 167 22.36 -10.48 -4.22
N LEU A 168 22.13 -11.63 -4.86
CA LEU A 168 21.01 -11.80 -5.78
C LEU A 168 19.67 -11.80 -5.04
N ILE A 169 19.61 -12.44 -3.87
CA ILE A 169 18.42 -12.42 -3.01
C ILE A 169 18.09 -10.96 -2.63
N MET A 170 19.07 -10.19 -2.17
CA MET A 170 18.87 -8.79 -1.80
C MET A 170 18.43 -7.94 -3.00
N THR A 171 18.95 -8.21 -4.20
CA THR A 171 18.53 -7.51 -5.42
C THR A 171 17.06 -7.77 -5.73
N GLY A 172 16.61 -9.02 -5.64
CA GLY A 172 15.19 -9.38 -5.79
C GLY A 172 14.28 -8.68 -4.77
N VAL A 173 14.70 -8.67 -3.50
CA VAL A 173 14.01 -7.94 -2.43
C VAL A 173 13.94 -6.44 -2.70
N CYS A 174 15.02 -5.83 -3.21
CA CYS A 174 15.01 -4.41 -3.57
C CYS A 174 14.03 -4.12 -4.70
N LEU A 175 14.03 -4.94 -5.76
CA LEU A 175 13.09 -4.77 -6.88
C LEU A 175 11.64 -4.91 -6.41
N TYR A 176 11.35 -5.94 -5.60
CA TYR A 176 10.03 -6.13 -4.98
C TYR A 176 9.61 -4.91 -4.14
N SER A 177 10.53 -4.38 -3.33
CA SER A 177 10.26 -3.25 -2.44
C SER A 177 10.03 -1.94 -3.21
N ILE A 178 10.78 -1.72 -4.29
CA ILE A 178 10.57 -0.59 -5.21
C ILE A 178 9.18 -0.69 -5.85
N THR A 179 8.79 -1.88 -6.32
CA THR A 179 7.44 -2.13 -6.85
C THR A 179 6.37 -1.84 -5.83
N LEU A 180 6.54 -2.24 -4.57
CA LEU A 180 5.62 -1.90 -3.49
C LEU A 180 5.50 -0.39 -3.31
N GLY A 181 6.64 0.31 -3.19
CA GLY A 181 6.67 1.76 -3.00
C GLY A 181 5.99 2.53 -4.13
N MET A 182 6.24 2.14 -5.38
CA MET A 182 5.60 2.72 -6.56
C MET A 182 4.10 2.37 -6.62
N GLY A 183 3.73 1.12 -6.36
CA GLY A 183 2.35 0.64 -6.42
C GLY A 183 1.45 1.30 -5.38
N PHE A 184 1.92 1.51 -4.14
CA PHE A 184 1.14 2.22 -3.12
C PHE A 184 0.90 3.69 -3.49
N VAL A 185 1.90 4.40 -4.03
CA VAL A 185 1.70 5.79 -4.45
C VAL A 185 0.70 5.86 -5.60
N ALA A 186 0.83 4.99 -6.59
CA ALA A 186 -0.15 4.90 -7.68
C ALA A 186 -1.55 4.60 -7.16
N MET A 187 -1.70 3.65 -6.23
CA MET A 187 -2.96 3.25 -5.65
C MET A 187 -3.70 4.44 -5.00
N TRP A 188 -3.03 5.17 -4.12
CA TRP A 188 -3.60 6.35 -3.45
C TRP A 188 -3.82 7.53 -4.40
N SER A 189 -3.07 7.60 -5.49
CA SER A 189 -3.28 8.60 -6.53
C SER A 189 -4.46 8.26 -7.45
N MET A 190 -4.67 6.98 -7.77
CA MET A 190 -5.74 6.50 -8.65
C MET A 190 -7.11 6.49 -7.96
N ILE A 191 -7.17 6.33 -6.63
CA ILE A 191 -8.44 6.45 -5.90
C ILE A 191 -9.03 7.85 -6.01
N ALA A 192 -8.21 8.90 -5.93
CA ALA A 192 -8.68 10.27 -6.14
C ALA A 192 -9.33 10.43 -7.52
N ASP A 193 -8.75 9.83 -8.56
CA ASP A 193 -9.33 9.85 -9.91
C ASP A 193 -10.69 9.15 -9.98
N THR A 194 -10.87 8.07 -9.19
CA THR A 194 -12.17 7.37 -9.12
C THR A 194 -13.24 8.18 -8.40
N VAL A 195 -12.83 9.05 -7.46
CA VAL A 195 -13.75 9.98 -6.78
C VAL A 195 -14.26 11.02 -7.76
N GLU A 196 -13.37 11.63 -8.54
CA GLU A 196 -13.74 12.59 -9.59
C GLU A 196 -14.60 11.96 -10.69
N TYR A 197 -14.29 10.72 -11.09
CA TYR A 197 -15.13 9.97 -12.02
C TYR A 197 -16.55 9.76 -11.49
N ALA A 198 -16.70 9.43 -10.20
CA ALA A 198 -18.01 9.26 -9.58
C ALA A 198 -18.80 10.57 -9.52
N GLU A 199 -18.15 11.70 -9.20
CA GLU A 199 -18.77 13.03 -9.23
C GLU A 199 -19.29 13.35 -10.64
N TRP A 200 -18.49 13.06 -11.68
CA TRP A 200 -18.89 13.31 -13.06
C TRP A 200 -20.08 12.47 -13.52
N HIS A 201 -20.12 11.18 -13.15
CA HIS A 201 -21.12 10.22 -13.60
C HIS A 201 -22.43 10.28 -12.81
N HIS A 202 -22.36 10.52 -11.51
CA HIS A 202 -23.52 10.49 -10.62
C HIS A 202 -23.99 11.88 -10.19
N GLY A 203 -23.18 12.93 -10.40
CA GLY A 203 -23.54 14.30 -10.05
C GLY A 203 -23.64 14.57 -8.55
N VAL A 204 -23.24 13.60 -7.71
CA VAL A 204 -23.31 13.67 -6.25
C VAL A 204 -21.93 13.40 -5.67
N ARG A 205 -21.51 14.26 -4.75
CA ARG A 205 -20.20 14.20 -4.11
C ARG A 205 -20.19 13.14 -3.01
N SER A 206 -19.78 11.92 -3.36
CA SER A 206 -19.78 10.74 -2.47
C SER A 206 -18.36 10.30 -2.08
N GLU A 207 -17.44 11.25 -1.89
CA GLU A 207 -16.02 10.95 -1.61
C GLU A 207 -15.87 10.06 -0.36
N GLY A 208 -16.61 10.38 0.71
CA GLY A 208 -16.57 9.63 1.96
C GLY A 208 -16.99 8.16 1.80
N ALA A 209 -18.01 7.89 0.96
CA ALA A 209 -18.45 6.52 0.69
C ALA A 209 -17.41 5.72 -0.12
N ILE A 210 -16.76 6.37 -1.09
CA ILE A 210 -15.72 5.75 -1.93
C ILE A 210 -14.48 5.43 -1.10
N TYR A 211 -13.96 6.40 -0.34
CA TYR A 211 -12.83 6.18 0.56
C TYR A 211 -13.17 5.17 1.67
N GLY A 212 -14.39 5.21 2.21
CA GLY A 212 -14.86 4.26 3.22
C GLY A 212 -14.90 2.83 2.67
N PHE A 213 -15.50 2.61 1.51
CA PHE A 213 -15.54 1.31 0.84
C PHE A 213 -14.13 0.80 0.52
N PHE A 214 -13.29 1.67 -0.03
CA PHE A 214 -11.92 1.30 -0.37
C PHE A 214 -11.10 0.88 0.86
N ASN A 215 -11.18 1.65 1.95
CA ASN A 215 -10.52 1.29 3.21
C ASN A 215 -11.07 -0.01 3.79
N PHE A 216 -12.38 -0.25 3.68
CA PHE A 216 -12.98 -1.52 4.09
C PHE A 216 -12.40 -2.71 3.29
N ILE A 217 -12.29 -2.58 1.96
CA ILE A 217 -11.67 -3.60 1.11
C ILE A 217 -10.19 -3.82 1.45
N THR A 218 -9.41 -2.76 1.72
CA THR A 218 -8.00 -2.91 2.12
C THR A 218 -7.86 -3.72 3.42
N LYS A 219 -8.73 -3.49 4.41
CA LYS A 219 -8.70 -4.23 5.68
C LYS A 219 -9.05 -5.70 5.47
N ILE A 220 -10.03 -5.99 4.63
CA ILE A 220 -10.37 -7.38 4.24
C ILE A 220 -9.17 -8.05 3.57
N ALA A 221 -8.53 -7.37 2.62
CA ALA A 221 -7.36 -7.90 1.93
C ALA A 221 -6.20 -8.19 2.89
N MET A 222 -5.96 -7.32 3.87
CA MET A 222 -4.95 -7.54 4.91
C MET A 222 -5.30 -8.72 5.82
N ALA A 223 -6.58 -8.87 6.20
CA ALA A 223 -7.03 -9.99 7.02
C ALA A 223 -6.88 -11.32 6.27
N ILE A 224 -7.27 -11.35 5.00
CA ILE A 224 -7.10 -12.52 4.12
C ILE A 224 -5.62 -12.86 3.98
N GLY A 225 -4.77 -11.89 3.62
CA GLY A 225 -3.35 -12.15 3.40
C GLY A 225 -2.60 -12.55 4.68
N GLY A 226 -2.96 -11.96 5.83
CA GLY A 226 -2.44 -12.38 7.14
C GLY A 226 -2.83 -13.83 7.48
N GLY A 227 -4.07 -14.22 7.22
CA GLY A 227 -4.53 -15.60 7.41
C GLY A 227 -3.90 -16.59 6.42
N CYS A 228 -3.76 -16.19 5.15
CA CYS A 228 -3.14 -16.99 4.10
C CYS A 228 -1.71 -17.42 4.44
N ALA A 229 -0.92 -16.52 5.04
CA ALA A 229 0.45 -16.86 5.45
C ALA A 229 0.48 -18.02 6.46
N GLY A 230 -0.41 -17.98 7.47
CA GLY A 230 -0.53 -19.04 8.46
C GLY A 230 -1.00 -20.36 7.85
N TRP A 231 -2.08 -20.34 7.07
CA TRP A 231 -2.59 -21.55 6.42
C TRP A 231 -1.59 -22.18 5.45
N MET A 232 -0.79 -21.38 4.74
CA MET A 232 0.23 -21.94 3.87
C MET A 232 1.40 -22.54 4.65
N LEU A 233 1.80 -21.96 5.79
CA LEU A 233 2.79 -22.61 6.67
C LEU A 233 2.28 -23.95 7.21
N ASP A 234 1.01 -24.02 7.62
CA ASP A 234 0.38 -25.28 8.06
C ASP A 234 0.31 -26.31 6.93
N TYR A 235 -0.03 -25.87 5.71
CA TYR A 235 -0.08 -26.72 4.52
C TYR A 235 1.26 -27.37 4.17
N TYR A 236 2.36 -26.63 4.34
CA TYR A 236 3.72 -27.16 4.15
C TYR A 236 4.26 -27.90 5.40
N HIS A 237 3.41 -28.15 6.40
CA HIS A 237 3.75 -28.82 7.65
C HIS A 237 4.97 -28.19 8.33
N TYR A 238 4.96 -26.86 8.44
CA TYR A 238 5.99 -26.13 9.16
C TYR A 238 5.95 -26.50 10.66
N ASP A 239 7.01 -27.16 11.13
CA ASP A 239 7.26 -27.42 12.55
C ASP A 239 8.61 -26.80 12.92
N ALA A 240 8.59 -25.90 13.92
CA ALA A 240 9.79 -25.24 14.42
C ALA A 240 10.80 -26.23 15.05
N GLY A 241 10.34 -27.41 15.50
CA GLY A 241 11.18 -28.45 16.09
C GLY A 241 11.80 -29.42 15.09
N ASN A 242 11.17 -29.64 13.93
CA ASN A 242 11.65 -30.56 12.90
C ASN A 242 11.32 -30.06 11.49
N ILE A 243 12.22 -29.25 10.94
CA ILE A 243 12.01 -28.60 9.65
C ILE A 243 12.29 -29.56 8.51
N THR A 244 11.24 -29.82 7.72
CA THR A 244 11.34 -30.62 6.51
C THR A 244 11.80 -29.78 5.32
N ALA A 245 12.40 -30.43 4.31
CA ALA A 245 12.75 -29.78 3.05
C ALA A 245 11.53 -29.18 2.33
N SER A 246 10.35 -29.76 2.52
CA SER A 246 9.08 -29.23 2.01
C SER A 246 8.73 -27.88 2.63
N ALA A 247 8.87 -27.73 3.95
CA ALA A 247 8.62 -26.48 4.65
C ALA A 247 9.55 -25.35 4.18
N ILE A 248 10.84 -25.63 3.97
CA ILE A 248 11.81 -24.66 3.45
C ILE A 248 11.45 -24.22 2.03
N ASN A 249 11.06 -25.17 1.16
CA ASN A 249 10.62 -24.85 -0.18
C ASN A 249 9.33 -24.02 -0.18
N GLY A 250 8.37 -24.37 0.69
CA GLY A 250 7.14 -23.60 0.90
C GLY A 250 7.42 -22.15 1.28
N ILE A 251 8.34 -21.92 2.23
CA ILE A 251 8.79 -20.57 2.62
C ILE A 251 9.40 -19.82 1.43
N ASN A 252 10.21 -20.48 0.61
CA ASN A 252 10.80 -19.87 -0.59
C ASN A 252 9.72 -19.47 -1.62
N ILE A 253 8.78 -20.37 -1.93
CA ILE A 253 7.66 -20.13 -2.84
C ILE A 253 6.79 -18.97 -2.35
N LEU A 254 6.49 -18.95 -1.06
CA LEU A 254 5.70 -17.91 -0.41
C LEU A 254 6.38 -16.54 -0.42
N MET A 255 7.71 -16.51 -0.37
CA MET A 255 8.48 -15.26 -0.43
C MET A 255 8.64 -14.73 -1.87
N THR A 256 8.54 -15.59 -2.88
CA THR A 256 8.88 -15.27 -4.27
C THR A 256 7.71 -15.43 -5.22
N LEU A 257 7.36 -16.67 -5.56
CA LEU A 257 6.39 -17.00 -6.60
C LEU A 257 4.96 -16.56 -6.24
N PHE A 258 4.58 -16.68 -4.98
CA PHE A 258 3.24 -16.29 -4.52
C PHE A 258 3.00 -14.76 -4.68
N PRO A 259 3.86 -13.87 -4.15
CA PRO A 259 3.76 -12.44 -4.42
C PRO A 259 3.82 -12.10 -5.92
N GLY A 260 4.64 -12.81 -6.69
CA GLY A 260 4.70 -12.65 -8.15
C GLY A 260 3.38 -12.97 -8.85
N ALA A 261 2.72 -14.07 -8.47
CA ALA A 261 1.40 -14.43 -8.99
C ALA A 261 0.34 -13.40 -8.61
N MET A 262 0.35 -12.91 -7.36
CA MET A 262 -0.56 -11.85 -6.91
C MET A 262 -0.31 -10.53 -7.65
N PHE A 263 0.94 -10.17 -7.93
CA PHE A 263 1.29 -9.03 -8.76
C PHE A 263 0.79 -9.20 -10.20
N ALA A 264 0.91 -10.39 -10.79
CA ALA A 264 0.37 -10.66 -12.11
C ALA A 264 -1.17 -10.51 -12.15
N LEU A 265 -1.88 -11.04 -11.15
CA LEU A 265 -3.33 -10.84 -11.02
C LEU A 265 -3.67 -9.35 -10.87
N SER A 266 -2.93 -8.64 -10.03
CA SER A 266 -3.12 -7.20 -9.84
C SER A 266 -2.89 -6.40 -11.14
N ALA A 267 -1.93 -6.83 -11.97
CA ALA A 267 -1.63 -6.19 -13.26
C ALA A 267 -2.78 -6.36 -14.25
N ILE A 268 -3.50 -7.49 -14.24
CA ILE A 268 -4.68 -7.70 -15.09
C ILE A 268 -5.76 -6.66 -14.75
N PHE A 269 -6.05 -6.44 -13.46
CA PHE A 269 -7.06 -5.47 -13.04
C PHE A 269 -6.66 -4.02 -13.32
N VAL A 270 -5.37 -3.69 -13.20
CA VAL A 270 -4.83 -2.39 -13.62
C VAL A 270 -4.90 -2.23 -15.14
N ALA A 271 -4.66 -3.27 -15.92
CA ALA A 271 -4.80 -3.23 -17.38
C ALA A 271 -6.26 -2.98 -17.80
N CYS A 272 -7.21 -3.59 -17.10
CA CYS A 272 -8.65 -3.38 -17.25
C CYS A 272 -9.15 -2.04 -16.68
N TYR A 273 -8.32 -1.28 -15.96
CA TYR A 273 -8.67 0.05 -15.46
C TYR A 273 -8.93 0.99 -16.65
N SER A 274 -10.16 1.49 -16.75
CA SER A 274 -10.68 2.22 -17.92
C SER A 274 -10.29 3.70 -17.95
N LEU A 275 -9.86 4.26 -16.82
CA LEU A 275 -9.40 5.64 -16.72
C LEU A 275 -7.94 5.73 -17.20
N ASP A 276 -7.76 6.08 -18.48
CA ASP A 276 -6.46 6.53 -18.99
C ASP A 276 -6.26 8.02 -18.71
N GLU A 277 -5.01 8.47 -18.69
CA GLU A 277 -4.61 9.85 -18.34
C GLU A 277 -5.31 10.91 -19.21
N LYS A 278 -5.68 10.54 -20.45
CA LYS A 278 -6.44 11.39 -21.37
C LYS A 278 -7.91 11.49 -20.96
N THR A 279 -8.53 10.36 -20.64
CA THR A 279 -9.92 10.30 -20.18
C THR A 279 -10.11 11.03 -18.86
N TYR A 280 -9.13 10.90 -17.95
CA TYR A 280 -9.11 11.66 -16.71
C TYR A 280 -9.08 13.18 -16.97
N ARG A 281 -8.15 13.66 -17.80
CA ARG A 281 -8.07 15.10 -18.14
C ARG A 281 -9.34 15.63 -18.80
N ASP A 282 -9.97 14.85 -19.67
CA ASP A 282 -11.24 15.22 -20.30
C ASP A 282 -12.38 15.33 -19.28
N ILE A 283 -12.42 14.46 -18.27
CA ILE A 283 -13.41 14.49 -17.19
C ILE A 283 -13.21 15.74 -16.34
N VAL A 284 -11.99 16.01 -15.88
CA VAL A 284 -11.67 17.21 -15.08
C VAL A 284 -12.06 18.48 -15.82
N HIS A 285 -11.73 18.57 -17.12
CA HIS A 285 -12.09 19.71 -17.96
C HIS A 285 -13.61 19.88 -18.12
N LYS A 286 -14.36 18.78 -18.24
CA LYS A 286 -15.84 18.82 -18.29
C LYS A 286 -16.45 19.24 -16.96
N ILE A 287 -15.88 18.82 -15.83
CA ILE A 287 -16.32 19.27 -14.50
C ILE A 287 -16.08 20.77 -14.33
N SER A 288 -14.90 21.27 -14.70
CA SER A 288 -14.59 22.70 -14.59
C SER A 288 -15.52 23.57 -15.46
N LEU A 289 -15.83 23.11 -16.69
CA LEU A 289 -16.79 23.79 -17.57
C LEU A 289 -18.21 23.81 -16.99
N ARG A 290 -18.68 22.73 -16.36
CA ARG A 290 -19.99 22.72 -15.68
C ARG A 290 -20.02 23.71 -14.52
N LYS A 291 -18.96 23.77 -13.70
CA LYS A 291 -18.87 24.71 -12.58
C LYS A 291 -18.79 26.17 -13.05
N GLN A 292 -18.15 26.45 -14.18
CA GLN A 292 -18.13 27.79 -14.79
C GLN A 292 -19.47 28.19 -15.42
N ASN A 293 -20.22 27.26 -15.99
CA ASN A 293 -21.54 27.55 -16.59
C ASN A 293 -22.68 27.62 -15.56
N ALA A 294 -22.43 27.18 -14.32
CA ALA A 294 -23.37 27.26 -13.21
C ALA A 294 -23.22 28.57 -12.39
N LEU A 295 -22.14 29.33 -12.63
CA LEU A 295 -21.90 30.70 -12.13
C LEU A 295 -22.43 31.73 -13.13
#